data_AF-A0A1F5LNZ9-F1
#
_entry.id   AF-A0A1F5LNZ9-F1
#
_cell.length_a   1.000
_cell.length_b   1.000
_cell.length_c   1.000
_cell.angle_alpha   90.00
_cell.angle_beta   90.00
_cell.angle_gamma   90.00
#
_symmetry.space_group_name_H-M   'P 1'
#
loop_
_entity.id
_entity.type
_entity.pdbx_description
1 polymer ?
#
loop_
_entity_poly.entity_id
_entity_poly.type
_entity_poly.pdbx_seq_one_letter_code
_entity_poly.pdbx_strand_id
1 'polypeptide(L)'
;MQGRSYEGKTGDSPSAVDPVRSPAKKPRALVKSIASGGTLPIALQDPSTSHLDQVSKYYIDYYNERICKLFIVYDSDKNPLRSLIPFGMKEPILQKAILALAARHHANSGQSFYQLEAPTSPGLINANRDALLFKHQAMEALSRALGNANSNSSKKDTTVASIFLLIFLDLLESGSDGWNFHLEGAKSLISSQRLLLGDAGVNNGPGQTVREIRGFIAKQIHLIETLGATFLRPKLLSEFIFADQEESSSQEAIEKSFLGCPEYLLTAIQFLSSERDTIAGSKLDQAAIQTHIQDTTAMLSLIQNFDCYAWASSLQHSRQSSAKEISNLCSLSQAYKIGALVYGRRVLDALTEDVTLQDDLVSELLGLIDALKEDEALFKCILWAIFVAVV
;
A
#
# COMPACT_ATOMS: atom_id res chain seq x y z
N MET A 1 -19.31 5.51 18.97
CA MET A 1 -20.65 6.04 19.31
C MET A 1 -21.64 4.88 19.24
N GLN A 2 -22.31 4.56 20.35
CA GLN A 2 -23.19 3.39 20.48
C GLN A 2 -24.59 3.70 19.90
N GLY A 3 -25.04 2.91 18.92
CA GLY A 3 -26.38 2.97 18.33
C GLY A 3 -27.39 2.14 19.11
N ARG A 4 -28.53 2.75 19.46
CA ARG A 4 -29.67 2.10 20.12
C ARG A 4 -30.47 1.27 19.11
N SER A 5 -30.80 0.04 19.49
CA SER A 5 -31.79 -0.83 18.81
C SER A 5 -33.22 -0.32 19.03
N TYR A 6 -34.03 -0.40 17.98
CA TYR A 6 -35.50 -0.35 18.08
C TYR A 6 -36.06 -1.71 17.64
N GLU A 7 -36.74 -2.38 18.58
CA GLU A 7 -37.63 -3.50 18.30
C GLU A 7 -38.95 -2.98 17.71
N GLY A 8 -39.45 -3.67 16.68
CA GLY A 8 -40.80 -3.51 16.13
C GLY A 8 -41.34 -4.87 15.68
N LYS A 9 -42.41 -5.33 16.33
CA LYS A 9 -43.02 -6.66 16.24
C LYS A 9 -43.99 -6.81 15.05
N THR A 10 -44.01 -8.06 14.56
CA THR A 10 -45.15 -8.87 14.05
C THR A 10 -45.83 -8.54 12.72
N GLY A 11 -45.83 -9.56 11.85
CA GLY A 11 -47.05 -10.13 11.28
C GLY A 11 -47.26 -9.93 9.78
N ASP A 12 -46.84 -10.90 8.97
CA ASP A 12 -47.75 -11.66 8.09
C ASP A 12 -46.95 -12.57 7.13
N SER A 13 -47.27 -13.86 7.16
CA SER A 13 -46.98 -14.79 6.07
C SER A 13 -48.11 -14.68 5.03
N PRO A 14 -47.85 -14.92 3.74
CA PRO A 14 -48.18 -16.26 3.28
C PRO A 14 -47.33 -16.80 2.11
N SER A 15 -47.49 -18.11 1.92
CA SER A 15 -47.44 -18.84 0.65
C SER A 15 -46.12 -19.50 0.26
N ALA A 16 -46.17 -20.82 0.36
CA ALA A 16 -45.21 -21.80 -0.10
C ALA A 16 -44.83 -21.62 -1.58
N VAL A 17 -43.54 -21.73 -1.86
CA VAL A 17 -42.98 -21.98 -3.19
C VAL A 17 -42.10 -23.22 -3.08
N ASP A 18 -42.38 -24.19 -3.95
CA ASP A 18 -41.72 -25.50 -4.02
C ASP A 18 -40.18 -25.40 -4.16
N PRO A 19 -39.42 -26.32 -3.53
CA PRO A 19 -37.97 -26.30 -3.64
C PRO A 19 -37.53 -26.82 -5.02
N VAL A 20 -36.88 -25.95 -5.78
CA VAL A 20 -36.16 -26.32 -7.01
C VAL A 20 -35.06 -27.32 -6.66
N ARG A 21 -35.19 -28.50 -7.29
CA ARG A 21 -34.34 -29.68 -7.16
C ARG A 21 -32.90 -29.37 -7.60
N SER A 22 -31.98 -29.26 -6.65
CA SER A 22 -30.55 -29.14 -6.93
C SER A 22 -29.95 -30.49 -7.33
N PRO A 23 -29.06 -30.55 -8.35
CA PRO A 23 -28.48 -31.81 -8.80
C PRO A 23 -27.46 -32.35 -7.80
N ALA A 24 -27.64 -33.63 -7.44
CA ALA A 24 -26.79 -34.38 -6.53
C ALA A 24 -25.31 -34.37 -6.96
N LYS A 25 -24.44 -33.75 -6.15
CA LYS A 25 -22.99 -33.92 -6.24
C LYS A 25 -22.64 -35.33 -5.72
N LYS A 26 -22.10 -36.18 -6.60
CA LYS A 26 -21.56 -37.50 -6.26
C LYS A 26 -20.43 -37.35 -5.23
N PRO A 27 -20.37 -38.16 -4.16
CA PRO A 27 -19.27 -38.12 -3.22
C PRO A 27 -18.02 -38.71 -3.88
N ARG A 28 -16.96 -37.91 -3.97
CA ARG A 28 -15.64 -38.33 -4.44
C ARG A 28 -15.05 -39.27 -3.38
N ALA A 29 -14.69 -40.48 -3.80
CA ALA A 29 -14.23 -41.56 -2.95
C ALA A 29 -13.04 -41.12 -2.07
N LEU A 30 -13.19 -41.35 -0.76
CA LEU A 30 -12.13 -41.25 0.23
C LEU A 30 -11.10 -42.35 -0.09
N VAL A 31 -9.90 -41.96 -0.50
CA VAL A 31 -8.77 -42.90 -0.60
C VAL A 31 -8.38 -43.29 0.81
N LYS A 32 -8.57 -44.56 1.15
CA LYS A 32 -8.07 -45.17 2.39
C LYS A 32 -6.54 -45.13 2.37
N SER A 33 -5.95 -44.37 3.30
CA SER A 33 -4.53 -44.43 3.62
C SER A 33 -4.24 -45.77 4.29
N ILE A 34 -3.46 -46.61 3.60
CA ILE A 34 -2.84 -47.79 4.19
C ILE A 34 -1.56 -47.32 4.89
N ALA A 35 -1.50 -47.58 6.20
CA ALA A 35 -0.29 -47.43 6.97
C ALA A 35 0.79 -48.40 6.45
N SER A 36 1.89 -47.85 5.97
CA SER A 36 3.15 -48.58 5.84
C SER A 36 4.29 -47.61 6.11
N GLY A 37 5.07 -47.90 7.16
CA GLY A 37 6.25 -47.13 7.55
C GLY A 37 7.25 -47.07 6.41
N GLY A 38 7.42 -45.87 5.86
CA GLY A 38 8.50 -45.50 4.98
C GLY A 38 8.90 -44.08 5.35
N THR A 39 10.14 -43.92 5.79
CA THR A 39 10.79 -42.62 5.96
C THR A 39 10.61 -41.83 4.66
N LEU A 40 9.90 -40.70 4.73
CA LEU A 40 9.78 -39.76 3.62
C LEU A 40 11.20 -39.40 3.15
N PRO A 41 11.47 -39.33 1.83
CA PRO A 41 12.79 -38.93 1.35
C PRO A 41 13.12 -37.57 1.93
N ILE A 42 14.35 -37.40 2.40
CA ILE A 42 14.92 -36.10 2.79
C ILE A 42 14.70 -35.17 1.59
N ALA A 43 13.69 -34.30 1.67
CA ALA A 43 13.51 -33.24 0.69
C ALA A 43 14.81 -32.45 0.70
N LEU A 44 15.43 -32.29 -0.47
CA LEU A 44 16.61 -31.44 -0.66
C LEU A 44 16.24 -30.04 -0.18
N GLN A 45 16.58 -29.72 1.07
CA GLN A 45 16.36 -28.39 1.63
C GLN A 45 17.29 -27.42 0.92
N ASP A 46 16.74 -26.29 0.47
CA ASP A 46 17.55 -25.22 -0.10
C ASP A 46 18.62 -24.79 0.92
N PRO A 47 19.93 -24.88 0.59
CA PRO A 47 21.01 -24.51 1.48
C PRO A 47 20.87 -23.09 2.05
N SER A 48 20.26 -22.17 1.29
CA SER A 48 20.02 -20.78 1.70
C SER A 48 19.02 -20.65 2.85
N THR A 49 18.16 -21.66 3.07
CA THR A 49 17.13 -21.67 4.12
C THR A 49 17.46 -22.60 5.29
N SER A 50 18.58 -23.33 5.21
CA SER A 50 18.98 -24.33 6.21
C SER A 50 19.15 -23.75 7.63
N HIS A 51 19.52 -22.47 7.74
CA HIS A 51 19.73 -21.76 9.00
C HIS A 51 18.43 -21.28 9.68
N LEU A 52 17.29 -21.36 8.98
CA LEU A 52 16.01 -20.85 9.47
C LEU A 52 15.25 -21.93 10.25
N ASP A 53 14.64 -21.52 11.35
CA ASP A 53 13.65 -22.33 12.06
C ASP A 53 12.37 -22.48 11.22
N GLN A 54 11.53 -23.45 11.60
CA GLN A 54 10.32 -23.80 10.84
C GLN A 54 9.29 -22.66 10.78
N VAL A 55 9.20 -21.83 11.82
CA VAL A 55 8.28 -20.69 11.89
C VAL A 55 8.75 -19.59 10.94
N SER A 56 10.05 -19.30 10.94
CA SER A 56 10.66 -18.36 10.00
C SER A 56 10.44 -18.80 8.54
N LYS A 57 10.66 -20.08 8.21
CA LYS A 57 10.38 -20.63 6.87
C LYS A 57 8.93 -20.42 6.45
N TYR A 58 7.98 -20.77 7.32
CA TYR A 58 6.55 -20.58 7.06
C TYR A 58 6.21 -19.12 6.72
N TYR A 59 6.72 -18.15 7.47
CA TYR A 59 6.39 -16.73 7.21
C TYR A 59 7.12 -16.15 6.01
N ILE A 60 8.27 -16.68 5.60
CA ILE A 60 8.91 -16.30 4.33
C ILE A 60 8.06 -16.78 3.14
N ASP A 61 7.58 -18.03 3.20
CA ASP A 61 6.67 -18.57 2.17
C ASP A 61 5.36 -17.76 2.16
N TYR A 62 4.80 -17.47 3.33
CA TYR A 62 3.61 -16.63 3.47
C TYR A 62 3.82 -15.22 2.91
N TYR A 63 4.97 -14.59 3.17
CA TYR A 63 5.32 -13.28 2.62
C TYR A 63 5.30 -13.31 1.09
N ASN A 64 5.96 -14.31 0.49
CA ASN A 64 6.03 -14.50 -0.96
C ASN A 64 4.64 -14.69 -1.60
N GLU A 65 3.78 -15.50 -0.98
CA GLU A 65 2.47 -15.88 -1.53
C GLU A 65 1.37 -14.85 -1.28
N ARG A 66 1.44 -14.11 -0.17
CA ARG A 66 0.36 -13.23 0.31
C ARG A 66 0.75 -11.76 0.30
N ILE A 67 1.91 -11.41 0.84
CA ILE A 67 2.30 -10.00 1.03
C ILE A 67 2.79 -9.39 -0.27
N CYS A 68 3.66 -10.07 -1.02
CA CYS A 68 4.25 -9.49 -2.23
C CYS A 68 3.18 -9.03 -3.23
N LYS A 69 2.10 -9.80 -3.39
CA LYS A 69 0.98 -9.44 -4.27
C LYS A 69 -0.03 -8.46 -3.66
N LEU A 70 0.00 -8.25 -2.34
CA LEU A 70 -0.94 -7.35 -1.66
C LEU A 70 -0.70 -5.89 -2.07
N PHE A 71 0.54 -5.55 -2.33
CA PHE A 71 1.04 -4.18 -2.47
C PHE A 71 1.48 -3.84 -3.89
N ILE A 72 0.87 -4.50 -4.88
CA ILE A 72 1.14 -4.28 -6.30
C ILE A 72 -0.16 -4.46 -7.07
N VAL A 73 -0.37 -3.67 -8.13
CA VAL A 73 -1.60 -3.75 -8.95
C VAL A 73 -1.66 -5.10 -9.66
N TYR A 74 -0.62 -5.42 -10.44
CA TYR A 74 -0.51 -6.68 -11.16
C TYR A 74 0.75 -7.43 -10.75
N ASP A 75 0.55 -8.58 -10.10
CA ASP A 75 1.66 -9.39 -9.62
C ASP A 75 2.39 -10.11 -10.77
N SER A 76 3.70 -10.29 -10.61
CA SER A 76 4.55 -11.02 -11.57
C SER A 76 5.83 -11.54 -10.90
N ASP A 77 6.63 -12.31 -11.64
CA ASP A 77 7.94 -12.77 -11.19
C ASP A 77 8.94 -11.62 -10.99
N LYS A 78 8.67 -10.45 -11.58
CA LYS A 78 9.50 -9.24 -11.43
C LYS A 78 9.07 -8.35 -10.26
N ASN A 79 8.24 -8.86 -9.36
CA ASN A 79 7.75 -8.12 -8.20
C ASN A 79 8.90 -7.64 -7.30
N PRO A 80 9.09 -6.31 -7.13
CA PRO A 80 10.19 -5.76 -6.32
C PRO A 80 10.17 -6.20 -4.85
N LEU A 81 8.99 -6.49 -4.28
CA LEU A 81 8.86 -6.99 -2.91
C LEU A 81 9.37 -8.42 -2.77
N ARG A 82 9.25 -9.27 -3.80
CA ARG A 82 9.87 -10.62 -3.81
C ARG A 82 11.38 -10.52 -3.89
N SER A 83 11.87 -9.55 -4.65
CA SER A 83 13.30 -9.31 -4.77
C SER A 83 13.95 -8.94 -3.44
N LEU A 84 13.20 -8.56 -2.40
CA LEU A 84 13.72 -8.34 -1.04
C LEU A 84 14.06 -9.65 -0.29
N ILE A 85 13.45 -10.78 -0.64
CA ILE A 85 13.62 -12.05 0.09
C ILE A 85 15.10 -12.49 0.14
N PRO A 86 15.85 -12.53 -0.97
CA PRO A 86 17.27 -12.91 -0.93
C PRO A 86 18.15 -11.97 -0.11
N PHE A 87 17.79 -10.68 -0.01
CA PHE A 87 18.49 -9.72 0.86
C PHE A 87 18.14 -9.96 2.33
N GLY A 88 16.86 -10.27 2.61
CA GLY A 88 16.41 -10.66 3.95
C GLY A 88 17.14 -11.90 4.48
N MET A 89 17.53 -12.84 3.63
CA MET A 89 18.33 -14.01 4.08
C MET A 89 19.75 -13.65 4.52
N LYS A 90 20.25 -12.46 4.17
CA LYS A 90 21.62 -12.00 4.47
C LYS A 90 21.65 -10.95 5.58
N GLU A 91 20.59 -10.15 5.71
CA GLU A 91 20.53 -9.02 6.63
C GLU A 91 19.44 -9.22 7.69
N PRO A 92 19.80 -9.40 8.98
CA PRO A 92 18.84 -9.74 10.05
C PRO A 92 17.69 -8.74 10.18
N ILE A 93 17.96 -7.45 9.98
CA ILE A 93 16.98 -6.38 10.12
C ILE A 93 15.82 -6.54 9.12
N LEU A 94 16.15 -6.87 7.87
CA LEU A 94 15.19 -7.08 6.79
C LEU A 94 14.48 -8.41 6.95
N GLN A 95 15.19 -9.45 7.39
CA GLN A 95 14.58 -10.73 7.74
C GLN A 95 13.46 -10.54 8.77
N LYS A 96 13.75 -9.87 9.88
CA LYS A 96 12.79 -9.69 10.97
C LYS A 96 11.63 -8.79 10.56
N ALA A 97 11.86 -7.77 9.73
CA ALA A 97 10.78 -6.95 9.17
C ALA A 97 9.84 -7.76 8.25
N ILE A 98 10.39 -8.61 7.37
CA ILE A 98 9.62 -9.54 6.51
C ILE A 98 8.75 -10.46 7.37
N LEU A 99 9.36 -11.11 8.36
CA LEU A 99 8.67 -12.05 9.24
C LEU A 99 7.57 -11.36 10.07
N ALA A 100 7.86 -10.18 10.61
CA ALA A 100 6.90 -9.41 11.39
C ALA A 100 5.67 -9.01 10.55
N LEU A 101 5.90 -8.49 9.34
CA LEU A 101 4.82 -8.10 8.44
C LEU A 101 3.95 -9.28 8.01
N ALA A 102 4.58 -10.40 7.65
CA ALA A 102 3.88 -11.63 7.28
C ALA A 102 3.05 -12.20 8.45
N ALA A 103 3.63 -12.29 9.63
CA ALA A 103 2.95 -12.78 10.82
C ALA A 103 1.78 -11.88 11.24
N ARG A 104 1.96 -10.55 11.18
CA ARG A 104 0.89 -9.59 11.46
C ARG A 104 -0.27 -9.74 10.48
N HIS A 105 0.02 -9.80 9.18
CA HIS A 105 -1.01 -10.00 8.17
C HIS A 105 -1.75 -11.34 8.36
N HIS A 106 -1.03 -12.42 8.69
CA HIS A 106 -1.63 -13.72 9.00
C HIS A 106 -2.55 -13.65 10.22
N ALA A 107 -2.14 -12.99 11.29
CA ALA A 107 -2.96 -12.76 12.48
C ALA A 107 -4.25 -11.98 12.16
N ASN A 108 -4.18 -11.01 11.24
CA ASN A 108 -5.33 -10.21 10.82
C ASN A 108 -6.26 -10.97 9.87
N SER A 109 -5.77 -11.96 9.11
CA SER A 109 -6.54 -12.67 8.09
C SER A 109 -7.74 -13.47 8.64
N GLY A 110 -7.77 -13.73 9.95
CA GLY A 110 -8.89 -14.39 10.62
C GLY A 110 -9.81 -13.47 11.42
N GLN A 111 -9.63 -12.15 11.31
CA GLN A 111 -10.49 -11.16 11.97
C GLN A 111 -11.56 -10.68 11.00
N SER A 112 -12.82 -10.69 11.43
CA SER A 112 -13.94 -10.11 10.67
C SER A 112 -14.22 -8.69 11.15
N PHE A 113 -14.33 -7.74 10.22
CA PHE A 113 -14.70 -6.36 10.55
C PHE A 113 -16.08 -6.26 11.21
N TYR A 114 -16.99 -7.18 10.88
CA TYR A 114 -18.36 -7.18 11.38
C TYR A 114 -18.54 -7.94 12.69
N GLN A 115 -17.53 -8.70 13.12
CA GLN A 115 -17.67 -9.64 14.25
C GLN A 115 -16.55 -9.42 15.26
N LEU A 116 -16.84 -8.56 16.25
CA LEU A 116 -15.91 -8.18 17.33
C LEU A 116 -15.44 -9.36 18.20
N GLU A 117 -16.18 -10.46 18.23
CA GLU A 117 -15.98 -11.60 19.14
C GLU A 117 -15.92 -12.95 18.42
N ALA A 118 -15.40 -13.00 17.19
CA ALA A 118 -15.12 -14.29 16.57
C ALA A 118 -14.06 -15.06 17.40
N PRO A 119 -14.28 -16.34 17.73
CA PRO A 119 -13.31 -17.11 18.49
C PRO A 119 -12.01 -17.19 17.69
N THR A 120 -10.96 -16.57 18.22
CA THR A 120 -9.64 -16.53 17.57
C THR A 120 -9.04 -17.92 17.61
N SER A 121 -8.79 -18.51 16.44
CA SER A 121 -8.18 -19.84 16.38
C SER A 121 -6.80 -19.82 17.07
N PRO A 122 -6.36 -20.93 17.68
CA PRO A 122 -5.02 -21.01 18.29
C PRO A 122 -3.88 -20.61 17.34
N GLY A 123 -4.04 -20.88 16.04
CA GLY A 123 -3.10 -20.48 14.99
C GLY A 123 -2.96 -18.96 14.85
N LEU A 124 -4.07 -18.22 14.95
CA LEU A 124 -4.05 -16.75 14.89
C LEU A 124 -3.50 -16.12 16.17
N ILE A 125 -3.75 -16.73 17.33
CA ILE A 125 -3.14 -16.31 18.60
C ILE A 125 -1.62 -16.47 18.53
N ASN A 126 -1.14 -17.60 18.02
CA ASN A 126 0.29 -17.82 17.81
C ASN A 126 0.86 -16.83 16.78
N ALA A 127 0.16 -16.59 15.67
CA ALA A 127 0.58 -15.61 14.67
C ALA A 127 0.71 -14.19 15.25
N ASN A 128 -0.19 -13.79 16.16
CA ASN A 128 -0.07 -12.53 16.86
C ASN A 128 1.17 -12.48 17.78
N ARG A 129 1.48 -13.57 18.49
CA ARG A 129 2.69 -13.67 19.31
C ARG A 129 3.97 -13.61 18.47
N ASP A 130 3.98 -14.33 17.35
CA ASP A 130 5.09 -14.33 16.39
C ASP A 130 5.29 -12.91 15.82
N ALA A 131 4.20 -12.23 15.44
CA ALA A 131 4.24 -10.86 14.93
C ALA A 131 4.89 -9.90 15.95
N LEU A 132 4.49 -9.96 17.22
CA LEU A 132 5.06 -9.14 18.29
C LEU A 132 6.54 -9.46 18.53
N LEU A 133 6.91 -10.74 18.54
CA LEU A 133 8.30 -11.17 18.71
C LEU A 133 9.17 -10.67 17.56
N PHE A 134 8.74 -10.86 16.31
CA PHE A 134 9.52 -10.42 15.15
C PHE A 134 9.56 -8.90 15.03
N LYS A 135 8.49 -8.18 15.38
CA LYS A 135 8.50 -6.70 15.47
C LYS A 135 9.55 -6.24 16.48
N HIS A 136 9.56 -6.81 17.68
CA HIS A 136 10.57 -6.48 18.68
C HIS A 136 12.00 -6.73 18.17
N GLN A 137 12.26 -7.91 17.60
CA GLN A 137 13.56 -8.24 17.02
C GLN A 137 13.97 -7.31 15.86
N ALA A 138 13.02 -6.90 15.03
CA ALA A 138 13.25 -5.94 13.95
C ALA A 138 13.63 -4.56 14.50
N MET A 139 12.94 -4.07 15.52
CA MET A 139 13.24 -2.79 16.17
C MET A 139 14.60 -2.81 16.88
N GLU A 140 14.95 -3.89 17.56
CA GLU A 140 16.28 -4.05 18.16
C GLU A 140 17.40 -4.11 17.11
N ALA A 141 17.17 -4.80 15.99
CA ALA A 141 18.11 -4.82 14.88
C ALA A 141 18.25 -3.42 14.23
N LEU A 142 17.15 -2.68 14.09
CA LEU A 142 17.13 -1.31 13.58
C LEU A 142 17.88 -0.34 14.48
N SER A 143 17.64 -0.38 15.78
CA SER A 143 18.38 0.45 16.74
C SER A 143 19.89 0.21 16.65
N ARG A 144 20.32 -1.06 16.54
CA ARG A 144 21.75 -1.40 16.39
C ARG A 144 22.32 -0.95 15.05
N ALA A 145 21.57 -1.10 13.95
CA ALA A 145 22.02 -0.68 12.63
C ALA A 145 22.20 0.85 12.56
N LEU A 146 21.27 1.61 13.15
CA LEU A 146 21.34 3.07 13.21
C LEU A 146 22.44 3.59 14.13
N GLY A 147 22.76 2.87 15.22
CA GLY A 147 23.88 3.22 16.11
C GLY A 147 25.27 3.03 15.49
N ASN A 148 25.38 2.28 14.40
CA ASN A 148 26.65 1.96 13.74
C ASN A 148 26.91 2.88 12.54
N ALA A 149 27.58 4.01 12.80
CA ALA A 149 27.90 5.05 11.81
C ALA A 149 28.75 4.58 10.60
N ASN A 150 29.44 3.45 10.71
CA ASN A 150 30.36 2.90 9.69
C ASN A 150 29.71 1.87 8.75
N SER A 151 28.39 1.89 8.59
CA SER A 151 27.68 0.92 7.74
C SER A 151 27.90 1.20 6.25
N ASN A 152 28.29 0.17 5.49
CA ASN A 152 28.44 0.23 4.04
C ASN A 152 27.09 0.52 3.33
N SER A 153 27.14 0.90 2.04
CA SER A 153 25.96 1.27 1.26
C SER A 153 24.90 0.16 1.17
N SER A 154 25.33 -1.10 1.02
CA SER A 154 24.41 -2.26 0.96
C SER A 154 23.58 -2.41 2.24
N LYS A 155 24.19 -2.20 3.42
CA LYS A 155 23.49 -2.26 4.70
C LYS A 155 22.49 -1.12 4.84
N LYS A 156 22.83 0.07 4.30
CA LYS A 156 21.91 1.22 4.28
C LYS A 156 20.68 0.95 3.40
N ASP A 157 20.85 0.30 2.25
CA ASP A 157 19.73 -0.10 1.38
C ASP A 157 18.79 -1.08 2.09
N THR A 158 19.34 -2.10 2.76
CA THR A 158 18.52 -3.05 3.54
C THR A 158 17.88 -2.43 4.76
N THR A 159 18.51 -1.43 5.39
CA THR A 159 17.89 -0.67 6.48
C THR A 159 16.69 0.13 5.97
N VAL A 160 16.81 0.84 4.84
CA VAL A 160 15.69 1.57 4.24
C VAL A 160 14.57 0.61 3.82
N ALA A 161 14.89 -0.52 3.19
CA ALA A 161 13.91 -1.54 2.87
C ALA A 161 13.20 -2.11 4.10
N SER A 162 13.91 -2.27 5.21
CA SER A 162 13.33 -2.74 6.47
C SER A 162 12.36 -1.70 7.05
N ILE A 163 12.76 -0.43 7.09
CA ILE A 163 11.90 0.67 7.54
C ILE A 163 10.65 0.76 6.66
N PHE A 164 10.80 0.60 5.34
CA PHE A 164 9.67 0.55 4.41
C PHE A 164 8.67 -0.57 4.75
N LEU A 165 9.14 -1.78 5.08
CA LEU A 165 8.24 -2.85 5.55
C LEU A 165 7.62 -2.57 6.93
N LEU A 166 8.33 -1.86 7.81
CA LEU A 166 7.81 -1.45 9.12
C LEU A 166 6.70 -0.39 9.01
N ILE A 167 6.72 0.47 7.97
CA ILE A 167 5.59 1.35 7.65
C ILE A 167 4.32 0.51 7.42
N PHE A 168 4.38 -0.53 6.59
CA PHE A 168 3.23 -1.42 6.38
C PHE A 168 2.83 -2.19 7.62
N LEU A 169 3.79 -2.59 8.45
CA LEU A 169 3.51 -3.27 9.71
C LEU A 169 2.66 -2.40 10.63
N ASP A 170 3.03 -1.12 10.80
CA ASP A 170 2.27 -0.18 11.62
C ASP A 170 0.89 0.13 11.01
N LEU A 171 0.80 0.21 9.68
CA LEU A 171 -0.49 0.36 8.98
C LEU A 171 -1.41 -0.85 9.20
N LEU A 172 -0.87 -2.08 9.28
CA LEU A 172 -1.65 -3.29 9.57
C LEU A 172 -2.00 -3.47 11.06
N GLU A 173 -1.28 -2.83 11.98
CA GLU A 173 -1.52 -2.97 13.41
C GLU A 173 -2.67 -2.10 13.91
N SER A 174 -2.56 -0.79 13.70
CA SER A 174 -3.58 0.16 14.15
C SER A 174 -3.85 1.27 13.14
N GLY A 175 -2.94 1.46 12.16
CA GLY A 175 -3.00 2.60 11.25
C GLY A 175 -2.74 3.96 11.92
N SER A 176 -2.46 4.00 13.23
CA SER A 176 -2.33 5.23 14.02
C SER A 176 -0.87 5.57 14.32
N ASP A 177 -0.46 6.81 14.03
CA ASP A 177 0.69 7.58 14.55
C ASP A 177 2.09 6.92 14.68
N GLY A 178 2.34 5.70 14.19
CA GLY A 178 3.67 5.07 14.15
C GLY A 178 4.36 5.17 12.78
N TRP A 179 3.57 4.98 11.72
CA TRP A 179 4.06 4.89 10.35
C TRP A 179 4.74 6.18 9.87
N ASN A 180 4.31 7.35 10.34
CA ASN A 180 4.88 8.65 9.99
C ASN A 180 6.32 8.81 10.53
N PHE A 181 6.64 8.26 11.70
CA PHE A 181 8.03 8.27 12.22
C PHE A 181 8.94 7.40 11.36
N HIS A 182 8.46 6.23 10.93
CA HIS A 182 9.19 5.38 9.99
C HIS A 182 9.34 6.04 8.63
N LEU A 183 8.30 6.72 8.14
CA LEU A 183 8.34 7.49 6.89
C LEU A 183 9.41 8.58 6.94
N GLU A 184 9.41 9.43 7.97
CA GLU A 184 10.40 10.50 8.16
C GLU A 184 11.83 9.94 8.30
N GLY A 185 11.99 8.84 9.02
CA GLY A 185 13.26 8.12 9.12
C GLY A 185 13.76 7.59 7.77
N ALA A 186 12.87 7.00 6.97
CA ALA A 186 13.20 6.52 5.63
C ALA A 186 13.61 7.67 4.71
N LYS A 187 12.85 8.78 4.70
CA LYS A 187 13.16 9.99 3.93
C LYS A 187 14.53 10.54 4.28
N SER A 188 14.83 10.70 5.57
CA SER A 188 16.13 11.17 6.05
C SER A 188 17.28 10.28 5.55
N LEU A 189 17.11 8.95 5.61
CA LEU A 189 18.13 8.01 5.13
C LEU A 189 18.30 8.03 3.61
N ILE A 190 17.21 8.11 2.84
CA ILE A 190 17.26 8.19 1.37
C ILE A 190 17.97 9.49 0.93
N SER A 191 17.59 10.63 1.52
CA SER A 191 18.23 11.92 1.24
C SER A 191 19.72 11.92 1.60
N SER A 192 20.07 11.36 2.76
CA SER A 192 21.48 11.23 3.18
C SER A 192 22.28 10.34 2.23
N GLN A 193 21.69 9.26 1.71
CA GLN A 193 22.37 8.39 0.75
C GLN A 193 22.60 9.07 -0.60
N ARG A 194 21.63 9.84 -1.08
CA ARG A 194 21.77 10.62 -2.33
C ARG A 194 22.91 11.63 -2.24
N LEU A 195 23.00 12.37 -1.12
CA LEU A 195 24.09 13.32 -0.88
C LEU A 195 25.47 12.64 -0.89
N LEU A 196 25.57 11.42 -0.38
CA LEU A 196 26.83 10.67 -0.35
C LEU A 196 27.21 10.03 -1.69
N LEU A 197 26.25 9.75 -2.56
CA LEU A 197 26.46 9.11 -3.87
C LEU A 197 26.66 10.11 -5.01
N GLY A 198 26.35 11.40 -4.79
CA GLY A 198 26.42 12.48 -5.78
C GLY A 198 27.81 12.86 -6.30
N ASP A 199 28.86 12.06 -6.04
CA ASP A 199 30.24 12.35 -6.48
C ASP A 199 31.08 11.09 -6.81
N ALA A 200 30.49 9.88 -6.79
CA ALA A 200 31.23 8.64 -7.03
C ALA A 200 30.96 8.10 -8.46
N GLY A 201 31.87 8.43 -9.37
CA GLY A 201 31.82 8.02 -10.78
C GLY A 201 31.60 6.51 -10.99
N VAL A 202 30.56 6.22 -11.79
CA VAL A 202 30.25 5.12 -12.75
C VAL A 202 30.77 3.67 -12.53
N ASN A 203 31.85 3.39 -11.78
CA ASN A 203 32.52 2.09 -11.87
C ASN A 203 32.43 1.16 -10.64
N ASN A 204 31.72 1.54 -9.56
CA ASN A 204 31.48 0.65 -8.40
C ASN A 204 30.05 0.80 -7.85
N GLY A 205 29.07 1.02 -8.71
CA GLY A 205 27.67 1.17 -8.31
C GLY A 205 27.05 -0.14 -7.81
N PRO A 206 26.01 -0.08 -6.94
CA PRO A 206 25.23 -1.26 -6.58
C PRO A 206 24.68 -1.94 -7.84
N GLY A 207 24.58 -3.27 -7.85
CA GLY A 207 24.07 -4.03 -9.00
C GLY A 207 22.66 -3.57 -9.44
N GLN A 208 22.28 -3.84 -10.69
CA GLN A 208 21.01 -3.35 -11.29
C GLN A 208 19.79 -3.61 -10.40
N THR A 209 19.66 -4.82 -9.85
CA THR A 209 18.55 -5.19 -8.96
C THR A 209 18.45 -4.31 -7.71
N VAL A 210 19.59 -3.92 -7.12
CA VAL A 210 19.61 -3.07 -5.93
C VAL A 210 19.16 -1.65 -6.27
N ARG A 211 19.57 -1.13 -7.44
CA ARG A 211 19.10 0.18 -7.92
C ARG A 211 17.61 0.19 -8.20
N GLU A 212 17.09 -0.85 -8.83
CA GLU A 212 15.66 -1.00 -9.11
C GLU A 212 14.83 -1.08 -7.81
N ILE A 213 15.28 -1.85 -6.82
CA ILE A 213 14.63 -1.93 -5.51
C ILE A 213 14.67 -0.57 -4.81
N ARG A 214 15.80 0.14 -4.85
CA ARG A 214 15.93 1.48 -4.25
C ARG A 214 14.97 2.48 -4.90
N GLY A 215 14.92 2.52 -6.23
CA GLY A 215 13.99 3.37 -6.97
C GLY A 215 12.54 3.03 -6.66
N PHE A 216 12.19 1.73 -6.62
CA PHE A 216 10.88 1.26 -6.22
C PHE A 216 10.50 1.74 -4.81
N ILE A 217 11.33 1.49 -3.80
CA ILE A 217 11.05 1.89 -2.42
C ILE A 217 10.89 3.41 -2.32
N ALA A 218 11.77 4.19 -2.95
CA ALA A 218 11.68 5.65 -2.91
C ALA A 218 10.37 6.18 -3.52
N LYS A 219 9.93 5.60 -4.65
CA LYS A 219 8.62 5.89 -5.24
C LYS A 219 7.47 5.51 -4.32
N GLN A 220 7.57 4.37 -3.61
CA GLN A 220 6.54 3.98 -2.65
C GLN A 220 6.49 4.87 -1.41
N ILE A 221 7.64 5.33 -0.92
CA ILE A 221 7.74 6.31 0.16
C ILE A 221 7.03 7.61 -0.26
N HIS A 222 7.28 8.09 -1.48
CA HIS A 222 6.60 9.27 -2.03
C HIS A 222 5.07 9.07 -2.14
N LEU A 223 4.62 7.91 -2.65
CA LEU A 223 3.19 7.59 -2.73
C LEU A 223 2.52 7.55 -1.35
N ILE A 224 3.13 6.88 -0.37
CA ILE A 224 2.61 6.77 1.00
C ILE A 224 2.56 8.13 1.68
N GLU A 225 3.59 8.95 1.49
CA GLU A 225 3.62 10.32 2.00
C GLU A 225 2.51 11.17 1.40
N THR A 226 2.39 11.20 0.07
CA THR A 226 1.42 12.06 -0.62
C THR A 226 -0.01 11.70 -0.26
N LEU A 227 -0.37 10.41 -0.32
CA LEU A 227 -1.72 9.97 0.05
C LEU A 227 -1.96 10.06 1.55
N GLY A 228 -0.96 9.67 2.37
CA GLY A 228 -1.04 9.72 3.82
C GLY A 228 -1.16 11.14 4.37
N ALA A 229 -0.49 12.12 3.75
CA ALA A 229 -0.55 13.53 4.12
C ALA A 229 -1.99 14.05 4.10
N THR A 230 -2.85 13.57 3.19
CA THR A 230 -4.26 13.96 3.09
C THR A 230 -5.08 13.63 4.35
N PHE A 231 -4.63 12.66 5.17
CA PHE A 231 -5.28 12.24 6.41
C PHE A 231 -4.63 12.80 7.68
N LEU A 232 -3.50 13.49 7.54
CA LEU A 232 -2.77 14.04 8.67
C LEU A 232 -3.10 15.51 8.90
N ARG A 233 -2.81 15.97 10.12
CA ARG A 233 -2.82 17.40 10.42
C ARG A 233 -1.81 18.13 9.54
N PRO A 234 -2.12 19.36 9.10
CA PRO A 234 -1.20 20.15 8.30
C PRO A 234 0.19 20.30 8.93
N LYS A 235 1.25 20.30 8.11
CA LYS A 235 2.66 20.46 8.50
C LYS A 235 3.24 19.35 9.38
N LEU A 236 2.57 18.20 9.49
CA LEU A 236 3.07 17.10 10.31
C LEU A 236 4.25 16.35 9.64
N LEU A 237 4.23 16.23 8.31
CA LEU A 237 5.30 15.59 7.54
C LEU A 237 6.25 16.65 6.99
N SER A 238 7.55 16.32 6.89
CA SER A 238 8.50 17.20 6.19
C SER A 238 8.26 17.13 4.68
N GLU A 239 8.79 18.05 3.90
CA GLU A 239 8.73 17.92 2.44
C GLU A 239 9.74 16.87 1.96
N PHE A 240 9.29 15.90 1.15
CA PHE A 240 10.17 14.99 0.43
C PHE A 240 10.24 15.35 -1.05
N ILE A 241 11.35 15.95 -1.45
CA ILE A 241 11.61 16.21 -2.86
C ILE A 241 12.16 14.93 -3.49
N PHE A 242 11.26 14.11 -4.03
CA PHE A 242 11.66 13.03 -4.93
C PHE A 242 12.03 13.62 -6.30
N ALA A 243 13.24 14.18 -6.42
CA ALA A 243 13.74 14.64 -7.71
C ALA A 243 14.12 13.42 -8.56
N ASP A 244 13.22 12.93 -9.39
CA ASP A 244 13.49 11.88 -10.38
C ASP A 244 14.20 12.47 -11.61
N GLN A 245 15.43 12.97 -11.44
CA GLN A 245 16.17 13.56 -12.56
C GLN A 245 16.72 12.53 -13.57
N GLU A 246 16.57 11.22 -13.31
CA GLU A 246 17.09 10.17 -14.20
C GLU A 246 16.01 9.35 -14.92
N GLU A 247 14.72 9.44 -14.57
CA GLU A 247 13.64 8.73 -15.28
C GLU A 247 12.80 9.61 -16.22
N SER A 248 13.37 10.66 -16.81
CA SER A 248 12.73 11.39 -17.93
C SER A 248 12.45 10.52 -19.18
N SER A 249 12.77 9.22 -19.14
CA SER A 249 12.54 8.25 -20.23
C SER A 249 11.81 6.96 -19.83
N SER A 250 11.51 6.72 -18.55
CA SER A 250 10.84 5.49 -18.14
C SER A 250 9.32 5.69 -18.16
N GLN A 251 8.67 5.18 -19.20
CA GLN A 251 7.21 5.08 -19.24
C GLN A 251 6.69 4.45 -17.94
N GLU A 252 5.61 5.03 -17.40
CA GLU A 252 4.94 4.52 -16.20
C GLU A 252 4.62 3.03 -16.39
N ALA A 253 5.19 2.17 -15.54
CA ALA A 253 5.02 0.73 -15.64
C ALA A 253 4.04 0.27 -14.55
N ILE A 254 2.81 -0.07 -14.95
CA ILE A 254 1.75 -0.50 -14.02
C ILE A 254 2.16 -1.69 -13.14
N GLU A 255 3.02 -2.58 -13.66
CA GLU A 255 3.57 -3.74 -12.93
C GLU A 255 4.43 -3.34 -11.73
N LYS A 256 4.94 -2.11 -11.70
CA LYS A 256 5.74 -1.58 -10.59
C LYS A 256 4.95 -0.60 -9.73
N SER A 257 3.67 -0.38 -10.06
CA SER A 257 2.80 0.51 -9.30
C SER A 257 2.15 -0.22 -8.13
N PHE A 258 2.21 0.40 -6.96
CA PHE A 258 1.70 -0.17 -5.69
C PHE A 258 0.18 -0.03 -5.57
N LEU A 259 -0.38 1.11 -5.99
CA LEU A 259 -1.83 1.35 -6.03
C LEU A 259 -2.35 1.80 -7.40
N GLY A 260 -1.50 1.95 -8.41
CA GLY A 260 -1.96 2.34 -9.75
C GLY A 260 -2.48 3.78 -9.84
N CYS A 261 -2.11 4.65 -8.90
CA CYS A 261 -2.35 6.08 -9.00
C CYS A 261 -1.49 6.65 -10.14
N PRO A 262 -2.07 7.34 -11.14
CA PRO A 262 -1.30 8.05 -12.16
C PRO A 262 -0.37 9.08 -11.52
N GLU A 263 0.90 9.10 -11.92
CA GLU A 263 1.92 10.02 -11.38
C GLU A 263 1.50 11.50 -11.42
N TYR A 264 0.79 11.89 -12.49
CA TYR A 264 0.23 13.22 -12.64
C TYR A 264 -0.77 13.56 -11.53
N LEU A 265 -1.70 12.65 -11.24
CA LEU A 265 -2.69 12.85 -10.18
C LEU A 265 -2.02 12.82 -8.81
N LEU A 266 -1.01 11.98 -8.61
CA LEU A 266 -0.22 11.95 -7.39
C LEU A 266 0.46 13.30 -7.13
N THR A 267 1.12 13.86 -8.14
CA THR A 267 1.75 15.19 -8.06
C THR A 267 0.71 16.28 -7.75
N ALA A 268 -0.47 16.21 -8.36
CA ALA A 268 -1.55 17.16 -8.08
C ALA A 268 -2.06 17.05 -6.64
N ILE A 269 -2.20 15.84 -6.09
CA ILE A 269 -2.59 15.62 -4.68
C ILE A 269 -1.52 16.17 -3.72
N GLN A 270 -0.24 16.00 -4.06
CA GLN A 270 0.86 16.56 -3.29
C GLN A 270 0.78 18.09 -3.27
N PHE A 271 0.59 18.71 -4.44
CA PHE A 271 0.40 20.16 -4.56
C PHE A 271 -0.75 20.66 -3.67
N LEU A 272 -1.92 20.01 -3.75
CA LEU A 272 -3.08 20.38 -2.93
C LEU A 272 -2.80 20.25 -1.42
N SER A 273 -1.99 19.27 -1.03
CA SER A 273 -1.58 19.11 0.37
C SER A 273 -0.61 20.21 0.83
N SER A 274 0.28 20.68 -0.05
CA SER A 274 1.15 21.84 0.21
C SER A 274 0.36 23.14 0.35
N GLU A 275 -0.69 23.34 -0.46
CA GLU A 275 -1.60 24.48 -0.33
C GLU A 275 -2.30 24.46 1.03
N ARG A 276 -2.88 23.30 1.41
CA ARG A 276 -3.48 23.09 2.74
C ARG A 276 -2.51 23.43 3.87
N ASP A 277 -1.27 22.96 3.77
CA ASP A 277 -0.24 23.18 4.78
C ASP A 277 0.16 24.65 4.89
N THR A 278 0.21 25.37 3.77
CA THR A 278 0.52 26.80 3.73
C THR A 278 -0.54 27.61 4.49
N ILE A 279 -1.83 27.32 4.25
CA ILE A 279 -2.96 27.97 4.94
C ILE A 279 -2.86 27.80 6.46
N ALA A 280 -2.57 26.58 6.90
CA ALA A 280 -2.69 26.21 8.31
C ALA A 280 -1.63 26.85 9.23
N GLY A 281 -0.58 27.48 8.70
CA GLY A 281 0.50 27.96 9.57
C GLY A 281 1.17 29.27 9.18
N SER A 282 0.51 30.16 8.45
CA SER A 282 0.95 31.55 8.28
C SER A 282 -0.24 32.51 8.30
N LYS A 283 -0.05 33.70 8.88
CA LYS A 283 -0.92 34.84 8.60
C LYS A 283 -0.56 35.35 7.21
N LEU A 284 -1.19 34.77 6.19
CA LEU A 284 -1.02 35.21 4.82
C LEU A 284 -1.65 36.60 4.64
N ASP A 285 -1.03 37.43 3.81
CA ASP A 285 -1.68 38.66 3.37
C ASP A 285 -2.74 38.33 2.29
N GLN A 286 -3.60 39.30 2.00
CA GLN A 286 -4.71 39.12 1.05
C GLN A 286 -4.21 38.81 -0.37
N ALA A 287 -3.04 39.32 -0.76
CA ALA A 287 -2.47 39.06 -2.08
C ALA A 287 -2.00 37.61 -2.21
N ALA A 288 -1.32 37.07 -1.19
CA ALA A 288 -0.88 35.69 -1.14
C ALA A 288 -2.07 34.72 -1.13
N ILE A 289 -3.10 34.99 -0.33
CA ILE A 289 -4.34 34.19 -0.32
C ILE A 289 -4.95 34.13 -1.73
N GLN A 290 -5.01 35.26 -2.42
CA GLN A 290 -5.56 35.32 -3.77
C GLN A 290 -4.74 34.50 -4.78
N THR A 291 -3.41 34.47 -4.65
CA THR A 291 -2.52 33.62 -5.46
C THR A 291 -2.81 32.14 -5.20
N HIS A 292 -2.86 31.71 -3.93
CA HIS A 292 -3.16 30.31 -3.57
C HIS A 292 -4.55 29.86 -4.09
N ILE A 293 -5.56 30.74 -4.02
CA ILE A 293 -6.87 30.48 -4.62
C ILE A 293 -6.78 30.26 -6.13
N GLN A 294 -6.02 31.11 -6.83
CA GLN A 294 -5.84 31.02 -8.29
C GLN A 294 -5.11 29.73 -8.67
N ASP A 295 -4.01 29.41 -7.99
CA ASP A 295 -3.19 28.24 -8.27
C ASP A 295 -3.96 26.94 -7.94
N THR A 296 -4.67 26.89 -6.81
CA THR A 296 -5.55 25.76 -6.45
C THR A 296 -6.67 25.58 -7.48
N THR A 297 -7.29 26.66 -7.95
CA THR A 297 -8.35 26.60 -8.98
C THR A 297 -7.80 26.12 -10.33
N ALA A 298 -6.59 26.56 -10.69
CA ALA A 298 -5.90 26.10 -11.89
C ALA A 298 -5.59 24.61 -11.79
N MET A 299 -5.09 24.14 -10.64
CA MET A 299 -4.81 22.73 -10.40
C MET A 299 -6.08 21.86 -10.47
N LEU A 300 -7.20 22.32 -9.90
CA LEU A 300 -8.48 21.61 -10.03
C LEU A 300 -8.93 21.50 -11.48
N SER A 301 -8.76 22.56 -12.28
CA SER A 301 -9.07 22.54 -13.71
C SER A 301 -8.17 21.57 -14.48
N LEU A 302 -6.91 21.48 -14.09
CA LEU A 302 -5.93 20.54 -14.64
C LEU A 302 -6.30 19.08 -14.31
N ILE A 303 -6.65 18.78 -13.05
CA ILE A 303 -7.15 17.46 -12.63
C ILE A 303 -8.42 17.09 -13.42
N GLN A 304 -9.37 18.03 -13.56
CA GLN A 304 -10.61 17.81 -14.30
C GLN A 304 -10.37 17.42 -15.76
N ASN A 305 -9.33 17.97 -16.39
CA ASN A 305 -8.96 17.71 -17.78
C ASN A 305 -8.06 16.48 -17.96
N PHE A 306 -7.66 15.80 -16.89
CA PHE A 306 -6.88 14.57 -16.98
C PHE A 306 -7.66 13.48 -17.74
N ASP A 307 -7.05 12.92 -18.78
CA ASP A 307 -7.63 11.88 -19.63
C ASP A 307 -7.23 10.48 -19.13
N CYS A 308 -8.14 9.87 -18.35
CA CYS A 308 -8.00 8.54 -17.79
C CYS A 308 -7.86 7.44 -18.86
N TYR A 309 -8.51 7.60 -20.02
CA TYR A 309 -8.46 6.61 -21.08
C TYR A 309 -7.13 6.68 -21.84
N ALA A 310 -6.65 7.88 -22.15
CA ALA A 310 -5.34 8.09 -22.75
C ALA A 310 -4.22 7.56 -21.84
N TRP A 311 -4.31 7.84 -20.54
CA TRP A 311 -3.39 7.27 -19.55
C TRP A 311 -3.43 5.74 -19.56
N ALA A 312 -4.61 5.13 -19.38
CA ALA A 312 -4.75 3.67 -19.33
C ALA A 312 -4.28 3.00 -20.64
N SER A 313 -4.50 3.64 -21.79
CA SER A 313 -4.06 3.14 -23.10
C SER A 313 -2.56 3.29 -23.32
N SER A 314 -1.91 4.30 -22.73
CA SER A 314 -0.47 4.49 -22.85
C SER A 314 0.34 3.35 -22.19
N LEU A 315 -0.24 2.72 -21.17
CA LEU A 315 0.34 1.58 -20.44
C LEU A 315 0.37 0.28 -21.27
N GLN A 316 -0.25 0.25 -22.45
CA GLN A 316 -0.29 -0.90 -23.36
C GLN A 316 1.10 -1.33 -23.88
N HIS A 317 2.09 -0.44 -23.87
CA HIS A 317 3.43 -0.75 -24.40
C HIS A 317 4.18 -1.83 -23.59
N SER A 318 3.67 -2.20 -22.40
CA SER A 318 4.28 -3.21 -21.52
C SER A 318 3.59 -4.59 -21.57
N ARG A 319 2.33 -4.69 -22.03
CA ARG A 319 1.56 -5.96 -22.09
C ARG A 319 0.56 -5.99 -23.23
N GLN A 320 0.22 -7.18 -23.72
CA GLN A 320 -0.98 -7.42 -24.53
C GLN A 320 -2.23 -7.29 -23.63
N SER A 321 -2.52 -6.08 -23.18
CA SER A 321 -3.64 -5.82 -22.28
C SER A 321 -4.97 -5.97 -23.01
N SER A 322 -5.88 -6.71 -22.40
CA SER A 322 -7.26 -6.86 -22.87
C SER A 322 -8.03 -5.54 -22.77
N ALA A 323 -9.08 -5.38 -23.58
CA ALA A 323 -10.00 -4.24 -23.48
C ALA A 323 -10.59 -4.07 -22.07
N LYS A 324 -10.77 -5.18 -21.35
CA LYS A 324 -11.24 -5.19 -19.97
C LYS A 324 -10.24 -4.55 -19.01
N GLU A 325 -8.94 -4.88 -19.13
CA GLU A 325 -7.90 -4.28 -18.29
C GLU A 325 -7.77 -2.77 -18.51
N ILE A 326 -7.90 -2.30 -19.75
CA ILE A 326 -7.89 -0.86 -20.06
C ILE A 326 -9.09 -0.17 -19.41
N SER A 327 -10.29 -0.75 -19.52
CA SER A 327 -11.50 -0.22 -18.88
C SER A 327 -11.36 -0.16 -17.35
N ASN A 328 -10.77 -1.20 -16.76
CA ASN A 328 -10.54 -1.29 -15.33
C ASN A 328 -9.52 -0.23 -14.85
N LEU A 329 -8.41 -0.05 -15.57
CA LEU A 329 -7.42 1.00 -15.28
C LEU A 329 -7.99 2.41 -15.49
N CYS A 330 -8.81 2.61 -16.52
CA CYS A 330 -9.54 3.84 -16.72
C CYS A 330 -10.45 4.14 -15.51
N SER A 331 -11.18 3.13 -15.02
CA SER A 331 -12.03 3.27 -13.83
C SER A 331 -11.22 3.58 -12.57
N LEU A 332 -10.06 2.92 -12.38
CA LEU A 332 -9.15 3.18 -11.26
C LEU A 332 -8.62 4.61 -11.28
N SER A 333 -8.10 5.08 -12.42
CA SER A 333 -7.60 6.45 -12.54
C SER A 333 -8.71 7.49 -12.43
N GLN A 334 -9.92 7.19 -12.91
CA GLN A 334 -11.09 8.05 -12.70
C GLN A 334 -11.44 8.16 -11.20
N ALA A 335 -11.35 7.06 -10.43
CA ALA A 335 -11.57 7.11 -8.99
C ALA A 335 -10.54 8.02 -8.28
N TYR A 336 -9.27 7.95 -8.68
CA TYR A 336 -8.24 8.88 -8.19
C TYR A 336 -8.50 10.32 -8.60
N LYS A 337 -8.93 10.56 -9.84
CA LYS A 337 -9.26 11.89 -10.35
C LYS A 337 -10.38 12.52 -9.54
N ILE A 338 -11.48 11.80 -9.33
CA ILE A 338 -12.61 12.29 -8.54
C ILE A 338 -12.20 12.51 -7.08
N GLY A 339 -11.45 11.58 -6.48
CA GLY A 339 -10.92 11.77 -5.13
C GLY A 339 -10.07 13.03 -5.01
N ALA A 340 -9.21 13.32 -6.01
CA ALA A 340 -8.37 14.51 -6.03
C ALA A 340 -9.19 15.80 -6.20
N LEU A 341 -10.26 15.78 -7.02
CA LEU A 341 -11.21 16.89 -7.12
C LEU A 341 -11.92 17.13 -5.80
N VAL A 342 -12.37 16.07 -5.12
CA VAL A 342 -13.07 16.18 -3.84
C VAL A 342 -12.18 16.77 -2.77
N TYR A 343 -10.96 16.24 -2.65
CA TYR A 343 -9.96 16.74 -1.72
C TYR A 343 -9.58 18.19 -2.03
N GLY A 344 -9.28 18.50 -3.29
CA GLY A 344 -8.85 19.84 -3.70
C GLY A 344 -9.95 20.89 -3.54
N ARG A 345 -11.22 20.53 -3.77
CA ARG A 345 -12.35 21.44 -3.49
C ARG A 345 -12.44 21.77 -2.01
N ARG A 346 -12.16 20.84 -1.10
CA ARG A 346 -12.15 21.11 0.34
C ARG A 346 -10.98 22.00 0.75
N VAL A 347 -9.82 21.84 0.13
CA VAL A 347 -8.68 22.75 0.32
C VAL A 347 -9.04 24.16 -0.17
N LEU A 348 -9.71 24.26 -1.33
CA LEU A 348 -10.17 25.55 -1.86
C LEU A 348 -11.26 26.19 -0.99
N ASP A 349 -12.23 25.42 -0.52
CA ASP A 349 -13.27 25.87 0.42
C ASP A 349 -12.64 26.41 1.71
N ALA A 350 -11.58 25.76 2.21
CA ALA A 350 -10.82 26.26 3.36
C ALA A 350 -10.04 27.57 3.06
N LEU A 351 -9.62 27.80 1.81
CA LEU A 351 -9.00 29.06 1.37
C LEU A 351 -10.01 30.21 1.25
N THR A 352 -11.22 29.91 0.77
CA THR A 352 -12.24 30.92 0.49
C THR A 352 -13.24 31.12 1.63
N GLU A 353 -13.15 30.30 2.68
CA GLU A 353 -14.14 30.22 3.78
C GLU A 353 -15.55 29.84 3.28
N ASP A 354 -15.62 29.06 2.20
CA ASP A 354 -16.86 28.55 1.62
C ASP A 354 -17.15 27.10 2.02
N VAL A 355 -18.35 26.62 1.71
CA VAL A 355 -18.71 25.21 1.80
C VAL A 355 -19.44 24.81 0.52
N THR A 356 -18.79 23.98 -0.31
CA THR A 356 -19.34 23.51 -1.58
C THR A 356 -19.85 22.08 -1.43
N LEU A 357 -21.11 21.85 -1.82
CA LEU A 357 -21.68 20.50 -1.89
C LEU A 357 -21.07 19.73 -3.07
N GLN A 358 -20.74 18.46 -2.83
CA GLN A 358 -20.01 17.62 -3.79
C GLN A 358 -20.73 16.28 -4.06
N ASP A 359 -22.05 16.26 -3.86
CA ASP A 359 -22.87 15.04 -3.91
C ASP A 359 -22.77 14.31 -5.26
N ASP A 360 -22.67 15.05 -6.37
CA ASP A 360 -22.52 14.48 -7.71
C ASP A 360 -21.19 13.72 -7.87
N LEU A 361 -20.07 14.33 -7.44
CA LEU A 361 -18.74 13.71 -7.49
C LEU A 361 -18.67 12.49 -6.56
N VAL A 362 -19.23 12.61 -5.35
CA VAL A 362 -19.28 11.48 -4.40
C VAL A 362 -20.13 10.34 -4.97
N SER A 363 -21.26 10.65 -5.60
CA SER A 363 -22.12 9.64 -6.25
C SER A 363 -21.44 8.94 -7.43
N GLU A 364 -20.71 9.70 -8.27
CA GLU A 364 -19.92 9.13 -9.37
C GLU A 364 -18.81 8.21 -8.83
N LEU A 365 -18.11 8.63 -7.77
CA LEU A 365 -17.07 7.82 -7.13
C LEU A 365 -17.65 6.52 -6.53
N LEU A 366 -18.83 6.58 -5.89
CA LEU A 366 -19.52 5.38 -5.40
C LEU A 366 -19.87 4.41 -6.54
N GLY A 367 -20.26 4.93 -7.70
CA GLY A 367 -20.48 4.12 -8.90
C GLY A 367 -19.21 3.40 -9.38
N LEU A 368 -18.06 4.08 -9.36
CA LEU A 368 -16.76 3.47 -9.69
C LEU A 368 -16.32 2.43 -8.66
N ILE A 369 -16.55 2.69 -7.38
CA ILE A 369 -16.29 1.74 -6.30
C ILE A 369 -17.12 0.47 -6.52
N ASP A 370 -18.40 0.60 -6.88
CA ASP A 370 -19.28 -0.53 -7.17
C ASP A 370 -18.82 -1.33 -8.40
N ALA A 371 -18.33 -0.65 -9.43
CA ALA A 371 -17.80 -1.29 -10.65
C ALA A 371 -16.50 -2.07 -10.39
N LEU A 372 -15.66 -1.61 -9.47
CA LEU A 372 -14.35 -2.21 -9.16
C LEU A 372 -14.40 -3.28 -8.05
N LYS A 373 -15.51 -3.40 -7.31
CA LYS A 373 -15.61 -4.28 -6.12
C LYS A 373 -15.34 -5.76 -6.38
N GLU A 374 -15.63 -6.24 -7.59
CA GLU A 374 -15.46 -7.65 -7.97
C GLU A 374 -14.01 -7.98 -8.37
N ASP A 375 -13.16 -6.96 -8.58
CA ASP A 375 -11.75 -7.12 -8.89
C ASP A 375 -10.91 -6.87 -7.63
N GLU A 376 -10.62 -7.93 -6.87
CA GLU A 376 -9.86 -7.83 -5.62
C GLU A 376 -8.50 -7.12 -5.79
N ALA A 377 -7.88 -7.22 -6.98
CA ALA A 377 -6.59 -6.60 -7.24
C ALA A 377 -6.69 -5.07 -7.38
N LEU A 378 -7.82 -4.56 -7.88
CA LEU A 378 -8.04 -3.13 -8.08
C LEU A 378 -8.86 -2.51 -6.95
N PHE A 379 -9.73 -3.28 -6.30
CA PHE A 379 -10.55 -2.80 -5.21
C PHE A 379 -9.72 -2.28 -4.03
N LYS A 380 -8.60 -2.94 -3.72
CA LYS A 380 -7.64 -2.45 -2.72
C LYS A 380 -6.97 -1.13 -3.11
N CYS A 381 -6.90 -0.80 -4.39
CA CYS A 381 -6.22 0.39 -4.89
C CYS A 381 -7.06 1.67 -4.70
N ILE A 382 -8.38 1.55 -4.63
CA ILE A 382 -9.29 2.69 -4.48
C ILE A 382 -9.54 3.09 -3.01
N LEU A 383 -8.84 2.48 -2.04
CA LEU A 383 -9.00 2.78 -0.62
C LEU A 383 -8.86 4.28 -0.32
N TRP A 384 -7.85 4.95 -0.86
CA TRP A 384 -7.67 6.39 -0.65
C TRP A 384 -8.89 7.21 -1.10
N ALA A 385 -9.42 6.92 -2.30
CA ALA A 385 -10.58 7.63 -2.84
C ALA A 385 -11.83 7.38 -1.97
N ILE A 386 -12.04 6.14 -1.50
CA ILE A 386 -13.13 5.81 -0.57
C ILE A 386 -13.06 6.66 0.70
N PHE A 387 -11.88 6.76 1.31
CA PHE A 387 -11.71 7.56 2.54
C PHE A 387 -11.94 9.05 2.29
N VAL A 388 -11.40 9.60 1.20
CA VAL A 388 -11.60 11.01 0.84
C VAL A 388 -13.07 11.32 0.57
N ALA A 389 -13.87 10.39 0.07
CA ALA A 389 -15.30 10.63 -0.16
C ALA A 389 -16.11 10.83 1.14
N VAL A 390 -15.67 10.23 2.25
CA VAL A 390 -16.44 10.11 3.50
C VAL A 390 -16.00 11.07 4.60
N VAL A 391 -14.70 11.37 4.67
CA VAL A 391 -14.12 12.40 5.56
C VAL A 391 -14.54 13.77 5.07
#